data_AF-N1U6N6-F1
#
_entry.id   AF-N1U6N6-F1
#
_cell.length_a   1.000
_cell.length_b   1.000
_cell.length_c   1.000
_cell.angle_alpha   90.00
_cell.angle_beta   90.00
_cell.angle_gamma   90.00
#
_symmetry.space_group_name_H-M   'P 1'
#
loop_
_entity.id
_entity.type
_entity.pdbx_description
1 polymer ?
#
loop_
_entity_poly.entity_id
_entity_poly.type
_entity_poly.pdbx_seq_one_letter_code
_entity_poly.pdbx_strand_id
1 'polypeptide(L)'
;MNFVNILLSIKKALHTLDRKSMPDSVLEVLKKEERSGIIITNYFRYLIALFFLLQIVVNVNSGNHKFNLIAFLIYLSLTFAHTIVIRVSPLSVVSVFNYITLFTEYLLILGVLLFYTFTTKNVDLGFALKNPINLFFLFPIIYSLLQFKIRFVFIGLFLFYLIYYSILWVAVSQGQLIYTKDWGSYVSGPNILIEDIVAGKPGLYFCFAMMISTGIFRTISMVKRIGIVEGQKTELSRYFFT
;
A
#
# COMPACT_ATOMS: atom_id res chain seq x y z
N MET A 1 -6.93 -19.51 24.95
CA MET A 1 -7.34 -18.15 24.53
C MET A 1 -8.60 -18.30 23.68
N ASN A 2 -9.78 -17.95 24.19
CA ASN A 2 -11.07 -18.33 23.56
C ASN A 2 -11.33 -17.60 22.25
N PHE A 3 -11.62 -18.34 21.17
CA PHE A 3 -11.96 -17.82 19.84
C PHE A 3 -13.13 -16.82 19.88
N VAL A 4 -14.07 -17.02 20.80
CA VAL A 4 -15.20 -16.12 21.09
C VAL A 4 -14.74 -14.74 21.58
N ASN A 5 -13.70 -14.67 22.41
CA ASN A 5 -13.15 -13.40 22.90
C ASN A 5 -12.41 -12.64 21.80
N ILE A 6 -11.79 -13.36 20.86
CA ILE A 6 -11.14 -12.77 19.69
C ILE A 6 -12.20 -12.16 18.75
N LEU A 7 -13.27 -12.90 18.45
CA LEU A 7 -14.39 -12.42 17.63
C LEU A 7 -15.10 -11.20 18.24
N LEU A 8 -15.34 -11.20 19.55
CA LEU A 8 -15.89 -10.04 20.26
C LEU A 8 -14.97 -8.82 20.19
N SER A 9 -13.66 -9.03 20.28
CA SER A 9 -12.67 -7.95 20.18
C SER A 9 -12.61 -7.37 18.77
N ILE A 10 -12.66 -8.23 17.73
CA ILE A 10 -12.73 -7.83 16.33
C ILE A 10 -14.04 -7.07 16.05
N LYS A 11 -15.18 -7.54 16.60
CA LYS A 11 -16.47 -6.85 16.45
C LYS A 11 -16.45 -5.47 17.10
N LYS A 12 -15.87 -5.32 18.29
CA LYS A 12 -15.66 -4.02 18.93
C LYS A 12 -14.74 -3.11 18.11
N ALA A 13 -13.66 -3.64 17.55
CA ALA A 13 -12.76 -2.88 16.67
C ALA A 13 -13.47 -2.39 15.40
N LEU A 14 -14.25 -3.26 14.75
CA LEU A 14 -15.07 -2.90 13.58
C LEU A 14 -16.11 -1.82 13.91
N HIS A 15 -16.79 -1.94 15.06
CA HIS A 15 -17.73 -0.91 15.53
C HIS A 15 -17.03 0.44 15.80
N THR A 16 -15.77 0.40 16.24
CA THR A 16 -14.98 1.63 16.47
C THR A 16 -14.65 2.32 15.15
N LEU A 17 -14.50 1.55 14.07
CA LEU A 17 -14.28 2.04 12.70
C LEU A 17 -15.57 2.39 11.96
N ASP A 18 -16.75 2.08 12.53
CA ASP A 18 -18.02 2.39 11.88
C ASP A 18 -18.34 3.87 12.00
N ARG A 19 -18.21 4.57 10.86
CA ARG A 19 -18.47 6.01 10.73
C ARG A 19 -19.91 6.39 11.06
N LYS A 20 -20.87 5.48 10.88
CA LYS A 20 -22.29 5.75 11.19
C LYS A 20 -22.55 5.86 12.69
N SER A 21 -21.65 5.33 13.51
CA SER A 21 -21.75 5.35 14.98
C SER A 21 -21.04 6.54 15.63
N MET A 22 -20.44 7.44 14.83
CA MET A 22 -19.61 8.55 15.33
C MET A 22 -20.42 9.85 15.42
N PRO A 23 -20.18 10.70 16.44
CA PRO A 23 -20.73 12.05 16.48
C PRO A 23 -20.30 12.88 15.27
N ASP A 24 -21.15 13.81 14.81
CA ASP A 24 -20.88 14.61 13.61
C ASP A 24 -19.60 15.45 13.72
N SER A 25 -19.29 15.98 14.91
CA SER A 25 -18.05 16.72 15.18
C SER A 25 -16.79 15.86 14.94
N VAL A 26 -16.80 14.60 15.37
CA VAL A 26 -15.71 13.64 15.13
C VAL A 26 -15.58 13.33 13.65
N LEU A 27 -16.72 13.18 12.97
CA LEU A 27 -16.78 12.82 11.56
C LEU A 27 -16.27 13.93 10.65
N GLU A 28 -16.52 15.20 10.98
CA GLU A 28 -15.95 16.35 10.28
C GLU A 28 -14.43 16.43 10.42
N VAL A 29 -13.91 16.25 11.65
CA VAL A 29 -12.47 16.22 11.90
C VAL A 29 -11.82 15.07 11.11
N LEU A 30 -12.41 13.87 11.14
CA LEU A 30 -11.90 12.72 10.41
C LEU A 30 -11.88 12.97 8.89
N LYS A 31 -12.94 13.57 8.32
CA LYS A 31 -12.98 13.93 6.90
C LYS A 31 -11.89 14.95 6.53
N LYS A 32 -11.61 15.90 7.42
CA LYS A 32 -10.56 16.90 7.23
C LYS A 32 -9.18 16.24 7.26
N GLU A 33 -8.92 15.38 8.24
CA GLU A 33 -7.68 14.60 8.34
C GLU A 33 -7.48 13.68 7.13
N GLU A 34 -8.52 13.00 6.64
CA GLU A 34 -8.46 12.19 5.43
C GLU A 34 -8.10 13.02 4.19
N ARG A 35 -8.69 14.21 4.05
CA ARG A 35 -8.38 15.11 2.93
C ARG A 35 -6.93 15.60 3.00
N SER A 36 -6.46 16.01 4.18
CA SER A 36 -5.06 16.37 4.42
C SER A 36 -4.13 15.18 4.10
N GLY A 37 -4.51 13.98 4.53
CA GLY A 37 -3.79 12.74 4.28
C GLY A 37 -3.65 12.41 2.79
N ILE A 38 -4.70 12.61 2.00
CA ILE A 38 -4.67 12.45 0.53
C ILE A 38 -3.69 13.46 -0.10
N ILE A 39 -3.71 14.72 0.34
CA ILE A 39 -2.79 15.76 -0.15
C ILE A 39 -1.34 15.39 0.18
N ILE A 40 -1.06 15.02 1.44
CA ILE A 40 0.26 14.61 1.91
C ILE A 40 0.77 13.39 1.14
N THR A 41 -0.10 12.40 0.92
CA THR A 41 0.24 11.20 0.12
C THR A 41 0.67 11.59 -1.29
N ASN A 42 -0.04 12.55 -1.89
CA ASN A 42 0.30 13.02 -3.22
C ASN A 42 1.65 13.76 -3.26
N TYR A 43 2.00 14.50 -2.20
CA TYR A 43 3.36 15.06 -2.06
C TYR A 43 4.43 13.97 -1.91
N PHE A 44 4.16 12.92 -1.12
CA PHE A 44 5.04 11.76 -1.02
C PHE A 44 5.24 11.06 -2.37
N ARG A 45 4.21 10.99 -3.21
CA ARG A 45 4.33 10.44 -4.57
C ARG A 45 5.31 11.23 -5.44
N TYR A 46 5.30 12.56 -5.34
CA TYR A 46 6.29 13.40 -6.02
C TYR A 46 7.71 13.18 -5.49
N LEU A 47 7.87 13.01 -4.17
CA LEU A 47 9.16 12.67 -3.59
C LEU A 47 9.67 11.32 -4.13
N ILE A 48 8.80 10.31 -4.22
CA ILE A 48 9.15 9.00 -4.79
C ILE A 48 9.43 9.10 -6.29
N ALA A 49 8.72 9.98 -7.02
CA ALA A 49 9.05 10.28 -8.42
C ALA A 49 10.49 10.80 -8.54
N LEU A 50 10.92 11.70 -7.65
CA LEU A 50 12.29 12.20 -7.64
C LEU A 50 13.30 11.06 -7.40
N PHE A 51 13.02 10.15 -6.47
CA PHE A 51 13.85 8.96 -6.24
C PHE A 51 13.93 8.07 -7.49
N PHE A 52 12.82 7.83 -8.19
CA PHE A 52 12.83 7.07 -9.43
C PHE A 52 13.61 7.78 -10.55
N LEU A 53 13.48 9.09 -10.67
CA LEU A 53 14.25 9.88 -11.63
C LEU A 53 15.76 9.74 -11.37
N LEU A 54 16.19 9.87 -10.11
CA LEU A 54 17.59 9.68 -9.73
C LEU A 54 18.07 8.26 -10.08
N GLN A 55 17.27 7.24 -9.77
CA GLN A 55 17.60 5.85 -10.13
C GLN A 55 17.75 5.66 -11.64
N ILE A 56 16.92 6.30 -12.46
CA ILE A 56 16.99 6.23 -13.92
C ILE A 56 18.27 6.92 -14.44
N VAL A 57 18.60 8.10 -13.90
CA VAL A 57 19.80 8.84 -14.29
C VAL A 57 21.07 8.08 -13.93
N VAL A 58 21.15 7.52 -12.72
CA VAL A 58 22.31 6.75 -12.26
C VAL A 58 22.47 5.44 -13.06
N ASN A 59 21.36 4.79 -13.42
CA ASN A 59 21.37 3.51 -14.13
C ASN A 59 21.20 3.65 -15.66
N VAL A 60 21.53 4.82 -16.24
CA VAL A 60 21.30 5.07 -17.66
C VAL A 60 22.06 4.09 -18.57
N ASN A 61 23.20 3.59 -18.11
CA ASN A 61 24.10 2.70 -18.84
C ASN A 61 23.87 1.21 -18.55
N SER A 62 23.14 0.86 -17.49
CA SER A 62 22.98 -0.52 -17.00
C SER A 62 21.59 -1.11 -17.26
N GLY A 63 20.57 -0.27 -17.46
CA GLY A 63 19.18 -0.70 -17.68
C GLY A 63 18.58 -0.23 -19.01
N ASN A 64 17.34 -0.63 -19.27
CA ASN A 64 16.60 -0.11 -20.42
C ASN A 64 16.05 1.28 -20.09
N HIS A 65 16.85 2.31 -20.35
CA HIS A 65 16.51 3.70 -20.05
C HIS A 65 15.19 4.15 -20.72
N LYS A 66 14.90 3.68 -21.95
CA LYS A 66 13.66 4.05 -22.66
C LYS A 66 12.43 3.52 -21.92
N PHE A 67 12.43 2.23 -21.58
CA PHE A 67 11.32 1.62 -20.85
C PHE A 67 11.13 2.24 -19.47
N ASN A 68 12.23 2.43 -18.72
CA ASN A 68 12.16 3.05 -17.40
C ASN A 68 11.64 4.49 -17.47
N LEU A 69 12.03 5.26 -18.48
CA LEU A 69 11.55 6.62 -18.68
C LEU A 69 10.06 6.64 -19.04
N ILE A 70 9.57 5.70 -19.85
CA ILE A 70 8.14 5.55 -20.13
C ILE A 70 7.37 5.21 -18.85
N ALA A 71 7.82 4.23 -18.06
CA ALA A 71 7.19 3.87 -16.80
C ALA A 71 7.17 5.06 -15.82
N PHE A 72 8.27 5.80 -15.75
CA PHE A 72 8.37 7.02 -14.94
C PHE A 72 7.39 8.11 -15.41
N LEU A 73 7.26 8.34 -16.71
CA LEU A 73 6.31 9.31 -17.26
C LEU A 73 4.87 8.92 -16.95
N ILE A 74 4.51 7.64 -17.06
CA ILE A 74 3.17 7.15 -16.68
C ILE A 74 2.91 7.43 -15.19
N TYR A 75 3.86 7.10 -14.31
CA TYR A 75 3.76 7.36 -12.88
C TYR A 75 3.62 8.87 -12.57
N LEU A 76 4.41 9.71 -13.24
CA LEU A 76 4.37 11.17 -13.06
C LEU A 76 3.06 11.76 -13.58
N SER A 77 2.58 11.34 -14.75
CA SER A 77 1.29 11.74 -15.31
C SER A 77 0.13 11.35 -14.40
N LEU A 78 0.16 10.14 -13.84
CA LEU A 78 -0.84 9.68 -12.87
C LEU A 78 -0.83 10.56 -11.60
N THR A 79 0.35 10.87 -11.07
CA THR A 79 0.51 11.73 -9.89
C THR A 79 0.03 13.16 -10.17
N PHE A 80 0.36 13.70 -11.34
CA PHE A 80 -0.09 15.02 -11.77
C PHE A 80 -1.60 15.09 -11.99
N ALA A 81 -2.19 14.09 -12.63
CA ALA A 81 -3.64 13.97 -12.78
C ALA A 81 -4.33 13.92 -11.41
N HIS A 82 -3.78 13.19 -10.45
CA HIS A 82 -4.31 13.15 -9.09
C HIS A 82 -4.26 14.52 -8.41
N THR A 83 -3.19 15.29 -8.59
CA THR A 83 -3.09 16.67 -8.10
C THR A 83 -4.24 17.55 -8.61
N ILE A 84 -4.57 17.45 -9.90
CA ILE A 84 -5.68 18.20 -10.49
C ILE A 84 -7.01 17.75 -9.88
N VAL A 85 -7.25 16.45 -9.81
CA VAL A 85 -8.49 15.88 -9.24
C VAL A 85 -8.69 16.29 -7.79
N ILE A 86 -7.64 16.28 -6.97
CA ILE A 86 -7.70 16.73 -5.57
C ILE A 86 -8.10 18.21 -5.45
N ARG A 87 -7.67 19.05 -6.40
CA ARG A 87 -7.92 20.51 -6.37
C ARG A 87 -9.31 20.88 -6.89
N VAL A 88 -9.77 20.23 -7.95
CA VAL A 88 -10.95 20.68 -8.72
C VAL A 88 -12.20 19.85 -8.43
N SER A 89 -12.05 18.58 -8.06
CA SER A 89 -13.17 17.63 -8.01
C SER A 89 -13.77 17.48 -6.61
N PRO A 90 -15.06 17.10 -6.51
CA PRO A 90 -15.69 16.78 -5.23
C PRO A 90 -15.07 15.53 -4.60
N LEU A 91 -15.21 15.40 -3.27
CA LEU A 91 -14.60 14.31 -2.48
C LEU A 91 -14.93 12.90 -2.98
N SER A 92 -16.13 12.69 -3.54
CA SER A 92 -16.54 11.41 -4.13
C SER A 92 -15.63 11.00 -5.30
N VAL A 93 -15.34 11.95 -6.20
CA VAL A 93 -14.46 11.72 -7.36
C VAL A 93 -13.02 11.49 -6.91
N VAL A 94 -12.54 12.28 -5.93
CA VAL A 94 -11.22 12.07 -5.31
C VAL A 94 -11.11 10.67 -4.71
N SER A 95 -12.18 10.18 -4.07
CA SER A 95 -12.18 8.83 -3.50
C SER A 95 -12.11 7.75 -4.57
N VAL A 96 -12.82 7.89 -5.69
CA VAL A 96 -12.74 6.94 -6.82
C VAL A 96 -11.35 6.96 -7.44
N PHE A 97 -10.81 8.15 -7.70
CA PHE A 97 -9.49 8.30 -8.30
C PHE A 97 -8.37 7.71 -7.43
N ASN A 98 -8.52 7.75 -6.11
CA ASN A 98 -7.60 7.08 -5.19
C ASN A 98 -7.54 5.56 -5.41
N TYR A 99 -8.67 4.89 -5.67
CA TYR A 99 -8.67 3.47 -6.04
C TYR A 99 -7.98 3.27 -7.39
N ILE A 100 -8.32 4.08 -8.40
CA ILE A 100 -7.68 4.00 -9.72
C ILE A 100 -6.16 4.12 -9.57
N THR A 101 -5.70 5.07 -8.76
CA THR A 101 -4.27 5.28 -8.55
C THR A 101 -3.62 4.07 -7.89
N LEU A 102 -4.26 3.50 -6.86
CA LEU A 102 -3.79 2.28 -6.19
C LEU A 102 -3.62 1.14 -7.21
N PHE A 103 -4.64 0.83 -8.00
CA PHE A 103 -4.57 -0.24 -9.00
C PHE A 103 -3.49 0.03 -10.06
N THR A 104 -3.42 1.25 -10.58
CA THR A 104 -2.42 1.62 -11.59
C THR A 104 -1.00 1.53 -11.05
N GLU A 105 -0.75 1.91 -9.79
CA GLU A 105 0.56 1.76 -9.16
C GLU A 105 1.00 0.28 -9.09
N TYR A 106 0.09 -0.62 -8.68
CA TYR A 106 0.36 -2.06 -8.68
C TYR A 106 0.64 -2.60 -10.08
N LEU A 107 -0.17 -2.20 -11.08
CA LEU A 107 0.04 -2.61 -12.47
C LEU A 107 1.35 -2.09 -13.04
N LEU A 108 1.76 -0.87 -12.68
CA LEU A 108 3.01 -0.27 -13.14
C LEU A 108 4.21 -1.02 -12.55
N ILE A 109 4.20 -1.33 -11.26
CA ILE A 109 5.25 -2.13 -10.61
C ILE A 109 5.32 -3.53 -11.25
N LEU A 110 4.16 -4.17 -11.44
CA LEU A 110 4.08 -5.47 -12.12
C LEU A 110 4.63 -5.41 -13.55
N GLY A 111 4.24 -4.39 -14.33
CA GLY A 111 4.71 -4.19 -15.70
C GLY A 111 6.22 -4.04 -15.78
N VAL A 112 6.82 -3.27 -14.86
CA VAL A 112 8.27 -3.12 -14.77
C VAL A 112 8.95 -4.45 -14.39
N LEU A 113 8.40 -5.17 -13.41
CA LEU A 113 8.92 -6.46 -12.98
C LEU A 113 8.92 -7.48 -14.12
N LEU A 114 7.79 -7.63 -14.82
CA LEU A 114 7.65 -8.58 -15.93
C LEU A 114 8.53 -8.17 -17.12
N PHE A 115 8.63 -6.88 -17.43
CA PHE A 115 9.50 -6.40 -18.50
C PHE A 115 10.94 -6.86 -18.28
N TYR A 116 11.51 -6.63 -17.10
CA TYR A 116 12.88 -7.07 -16.81
C TYR A 116 13.02 -8.59 -16.74
N THR A 117 11.97 -9.30 -16.33
CA THR A 117 11.97 -10.76 -16.30
C THR A 117 12.04 -11.35 -17.71
N PHE A 118 11.27 -10.83 -18.67
CA PHE A 118 11.19 -11.40 -20.02
C PHE A 118 12.21 -10.83 -21.01
N THR A 119 12.81 -9.67 -20.74
CA THR A 119 13.77 -9.05 -21.66
C THR A 119 15.24 -9.32 -21.32
N THR A 120 15.52 -9.76 -20.08
CA THR A 120 16.89 -10.07 -19.65
C THR A 120 17.22 -11.52 -20.00
N LYS A 121 18.40 -11.76 -20.59
CA LYS A 121 18.85 -13.11 -20.95
C LYS A 121 19.07 -13.96 -19.69
N ASN A 122 18.67 -15.24 -19.74
CA ASN A 122 18.84 -16.23 -18.69
C ASN A 122 18.14 -15.89 -17.37
N VAL A 123 17.05 -15.11 -17.43
CA VAL A 123 16.23 -14.77 -16.28
C VAL A 123 14.91 -15.54 -16.37
N ASP A 124 14.51 -16.12 -15.24
CA ASP A 124 13.27 -16.90 -15.09
C ASP A 124 12.26 -16.16 -14.20
N LEU A 125 11.05 -16.71 -14.07
CA LEU A 125 10.06 -16.19 -13.13
C LEU A 125 10.50 -16.34 -11.65
N GLY A 126 11.52 -17.16 -11.37
CA GLY A 126 12.16 -17.25 -10.07
C GLY A 126 12.88 -15.97 -9.64
N PHE A 127 13.61 -15.36 -10.59
CA PHE A 127 14.16 -14.02 -10.42
C PHE A 127 13.07 -13.00 -10.14
N ALA A 128 11.94 -13.04 -10.86
CA ALA A 128 10.83 -12.11 -10.65
C ALA A 128 10.32 -12.14 -9.20
N LEU A 129 10.17 -13.33 -8.61
CA LEU A 129 9.73 -13.51 -7.22
C LEU A 129 10.74 -13.01 -6.17
N LYS A 130 12.02 -12.98 -6.55
CA LYS A 130 13.11 -12.56 -5.67
C LYS A 130 13.51 -11.11 -5.84
N ASN A 131 13.16 -10.52 -6.98
CA ASN A 131 13.61 -9.21 -7.41
C ASN A 131 13.33 -8.13 -6.35
N PRO A 132 14.30 -7.25 -6.04
CA PRO A 132 14.12 -6.13 -5.12
C PRO A 132 12.96 -5.20 -5.49
N ILE A 133 12.57 -5.11 -6.76
CA ILE A 133 11.41 -4.34 -7.25
C ILE A 133 10.11 -4.77 -6.54
N ASN A 134 10.01 -6.01 -6.07
CA ASN A 134 8.86 -6.44 -5.27
C ASN A 134 8.64 -5.53 -4.05
N LEU A 135 9.71 -5.03 -3.42
CA LEU A 135 9.61 -4.12 -2.27
C LEU A 135 8.83 -2.84 -2.60
N PHE A 136 8.75 -2.43 -3.87
CA PHE A 136 7.98 -1.26 -4.27
C PHE A 136 6.47 -1.47 -4.11
N PHE A 137 5.98 -2.71 -4.03
CA PHE A 137 4.59 -2.99 -3.66
C PHE A 137 4.25 -2.59 -2.22
N LEU A 138 5.25 -2.27 -1.38
CA LEU A 138 5.00 -1.67 -0.06
C LEU A 138 4.59 -0.20 -0.16
N PHE A 139 4.99 0.56 -1.19
CA PHE A 139 4.66 1.99 -1.26
C PHE A 139 3.16 2.25 -1.25
N PRO A 140 2.32 1.59 -2.07
CA PRO A 140 0.88 1.82 -2.02
C PRO A 140 0.24 1.41 -0.67
N ILE A 141 0.81 0.41 0.02
CA ILE A 141 0.38 0.02 1.36
C ILE A 141 0.73 1.11 2.38
N ILE A 142 1.94 1.66 2.32
CA ILE A 142 2.41 2.75 3.19
C ILE A 142 1.59 4.02 2.96
N TYR A 143 1.24 4.35 1.72
CA TYR A 143 0.36 5.49 1.41
C TYR A 143 -0.98 5.41 2.12
N SER A 144 -1.49 4.20 2.34
CA SER A 144 -2.76 3.98 3.04
C SER A 144 -2.71 4.45 4.51
N LEU A 145 -1.53 4.44 5.13
CA LEU A 145 -1.30 5.00 6.47
C LEU A 145 -1.56 6.51 6.48
N LEU A 146 -0.98 7.22 5.52
CA LEU A 146 -1.10 8.67 5.39
C LEU A 146 -2.53 9.11 5.08
N GLN A 147 -3.27 8.28 4.34
CA GLN A 147 -4.66 8.56 4.00
C GLN A 147 -5.68 8.16 5.08
N PHE A 148 -5.25 7.53 6.18
CA PHE A 148 -6.14 6.95 7.21
C PHE A 148 -7.17 5.93 6.67
N LYS A 149 -6.87 5.26 5.54
CA LYS A 149 -7.79 4.33 4.88
C LYS A 149 -7.37 2.89 5.08
N ILE A 150 -7.87 2.27 6.16
CA ILE A 150 -7.60 0.86 6.46
C ILE A 150 -8.04 -0.10 5.34
N ARG A 151 -9.10 0.24 4.60
CA ARG A 151 -9.56 -0.56 3.45
C ARG A 151 -8.49 -0.68 2.37
N PHE A 152 -7.70 0.37 2.15
CA PHE A 152 -6.66 0.36 1.12
C PHE A 152 -5.49 -0.54 1.50
N VAL A 153 -5.20 -0.67 2.80
CA VAL A 153 -4.18 -1.61 3.30
C VAL A 153 -4.54 -3.04 2.90
N PHE A 154 -5.78 -3.45 3.15
CA PHE A 154 -6.24 -4.80 2.81
C PHE A 154 -6.40 -5.02 1.31
N ILE A 155 -6.88 -4.02 0.56
CA ILE A 155 -6.93 -4.12 -0.90
C ILE A 155 -5.52 -4.23 -1.49
N GLY A 156 -4.56 -3.43 -1.02
CA GLY A 156 -3.17 -3.50 -1.43
C GLY A 156 -2.54 -4.85 -1.10
N LEU A 157 -2.74 -5.35 0.12
CA LEU A 157 -2.28 -6.69 0.50
C LEU A 157 -2.87 -7.78 -0.38
N PHE A 158 -4.18 -7.72 -0.66
CA PHE A 158 -4.86 -8.65 -1.55
C PHE A 158 -4.30 -8.59 -2.98
N LEU A 159 -4.09 -7.39 -3.53
CA LEU A 159 -3.50 -7.22 -4.86
C LEU A 159 -2.06 -7.74 -4.92
N PHE A 160 -1.27 -7.49 -3.88
CA PHE A 160 0.07 -8.03 -3.77
C PHE A 160 0.04 -9.57 -3.80
N TYR A 161 -0.80 -10.21 -2.99
CA TYR A 161 -0.94 -11.66 -2.98
C TYR A 161 -1.44 -12.22 -4.30
N LEU A 162 -2.45 -11.57 -4.90
CA LEU A 162 -2.97 -11.97 -6.19
C LEU A 162 -1.84 -11.97 -7.23
N ILE A 163 -1.07 -10.89 -7.31
CA ILE A 163 0.04 -10.77 -8.26
C ILE A 163 1.15 -11.76 -7.95
N TYR A 164 1.63 -11.80 -6.70
CA TYR A 164 2.76 -12.61 -6.28
C TYR A 164 2.50 -14.11 -6.46
N TYR A 165 1.36 -14.59 -5.97
CA TYR A 165 0.99 -16.00 -6.12
C TYR A 165 0.58 -16.37 -7.55
N SER A 166 0.09 -15.42 -8.36
CA SER A 166 -0.10 -15.66 -9.80
C SER A 166 1.24 -15.87 -10.52
N ILE A 167 2.25 -15.06 -10.23
CA ILE A 167 3.60 -15.25 -10.78
C ILE A 167 4.16 -16.60 -10.34
N LEU A 168 4.04 -16.94 -9.05
CA LEU A 168 4.49 -18.23 -8.51
C LEU A 168 3.78 -19.39 -9.19
N TRP A 169 2.46 -19.32 -9.35
CA TRP A 169 1.66 -20.34 -10.02
C TRP A 169 2.11 -20.57 -11.46
N VAL A 170 2.27 -19.48 -12.24
CA VAL A 170 2.76 -19.57 -13.62
C VAL A 170 4.16 -20.19 -13.65
N ALA A 171 5.05 -19.77 -12.77
CA ALA A 171 6.42 -20.27 -12.69
C ALA A 171 6.50 -21.78 -12.39
N VAL A 172 5.67 -22.24 -11.44
CA VAL A 172 5.54 -23.67 -11.12
C VAL A 172 4.96 -24.43 -12.31
N SER A 173 3.90 -23.92 -12.94
CA SER A 173 3.23 -24.59 -14.05
C SER A 173 4.11 -24.76 -15.29
N GLN A 174 5.05 -23.84 -15.50
CA GLN A 174 5.99 -23.86 -16.62
C GLN A 174 7.30 -24.60 -16.28
N GLY A 175 7.45 -25.12 -15.06
CA GLY A 175 8.66 -25.83 -14.63
C GLY A 175 9.91 -24.94 -14.60
N GLN A 176 9.74 -23.62 -14.46
CA GLN A 176 10.83 -22.63 -14.53
C GLN A 176 11.55 -22.43 -13.19
N LEU A 177 11.22 -23.20 -12.16
CA LEU A 177 11.76 -23.02 -10.81
C LEU A 177 12.81 -24.06 -10.48
N ILE A 178 14.03 -23.59 -10.18
CA ILE A 178 15.10 -24.42 -9.63
C ILE A 178 15.14 -24.21 -8.12
N TYR A 179 14.87 -25.28 -7.37
CA TYR A 179 14.83 -25.23 -5.91
C TYR A 179 16.21 -25.48 -5.30
N THR A 180 16.52 -24.77 -4.22
CA THR A 180 17.71 -24.97 -3.40
C THR A 180 17.35 -25.03 -1.92
N LYS A 181 18.16 -25.77 -1.16
CA LYS A 181 18.14 -25.79 0.32
C LYS A 181 19.27 -24.96 0.93
N ASP A 182 20.26 -24.58 0.11
CA ASP A 182 21.40 -23.77 0.55
C ASP A 182 21.07 -22.28 0.47
N TRP A 183 21.28 -21.57 1.59
CA TRP A 183 21.04 -20.14 1.70
C TRP A 183 21.99 -19.32 0.83
N GLY A 184 23.25 -19.74 0.69
CA GLY A 184 24.25 -19.04 -0.13
C GLY A 184 23.83 -19.03 -1.60
N SER A 185 23.44 -20.19 -2.12
CA SER A 185 22.91 -20.38 -3.47
C SER A 185 21.57 -19.68 -3.69
N TYR A 186 20.75 -19.55 -2.64
CA TYR A 186 19.52 -18.76 -2.69
C TYR A 186 19.82 -17.27 -2.81
N VAL A 187 20.72 -16.69 -2.02
CA VAL A 187 20.97 -15.24 -2.06
C VAL A 187 21.71 -14.82 -3.33
N SER A 188 22.68 -15.62 -3.78
CA SER A 188 23.59 -15.26 -4.88
C SER A 188 23.07 -15.61 -6.28
N GLY A 189 22.09 -16.51 -6.40
CA GLY A 189 21.66 -17.08 -7.68
C GLY A 189 20.17 -16.94 -7.99
N PRO A 190 19.70 -17.52 -9.11
CA PRO A 190 18.28 -17.58 -9.46
C PRO A 190 17.51 -18.61 -8.61
N ASN A 191 18.21 -19.54 -7.97
CA ASN A 191 17.62 -20.64 -7.20
C ASN A 191 16.70 -20.14 -6.08
N ILE A 192 15.67 -20.93 -5.80
CA ILE A 192 14.57 -20.57 -4.91
C ILE A 192 14.55 -21.44 -3.67
N LEU A 193 14.36 -20.80 -2.53
CA LEU A 193 14.04 -21.47 -1.28
C LEU A 193 12.52 -21.42 -1.07
N ILE A 194 11.88 -22.59 -1.01
CA ILE A 194 10.41 -22.73 -0.98
C ILE A 194 9.82 -22.00 0.22
N GLU A 195 10.43 -22.18 1.39
CA GLU A 195 9.97 -21.59 2.65
C GLU A 195 9.97 -20.05 2.59
N ASP A 196 11.01 -19.45 1.99
CA ASP A 196 11.10 -17.99 1.86
C ASP A 196 10.11 -17.43 0.83
N ILE A 197 9.91 -18.12 -0.30
CA ILE A 197 9.00 -17.65 -1.35
C ILE A 197 7.54 -17.83 -0.97
N VAL A 198 7.17 -18.94 -0.34
CA VAL A 198 5.77 -19.20 0.03
C VAL A 198 5.36 -18.42 1.27
N ALA A 199 6.22 -18.38 2.29
CA ALA A 199 5.89 -17.82 3.60
C ALA A 199 6.73 -16.59 3.98
N GLY A 200 8.04 -16.61 3.74
CA GLY A 200 8.96 -15.54 4.16
C GLY A 200 8.60 -14.17 3.58
N LYS A 201 8.75 -14.01 2.26
CA LYS A 201 8.45 -12.73 1.58
C LYS A 201 6.99 -12.34 1.75
N PRO A 202 5.97 -13.17 1.43
CA PRO A 202 4.58 -12.78 1.62
C PRO A 202 4.20 -12.49 3.08
N GLY A 203 4.84 -13.17 4.02
CA GLY A 203 4.69 -12.94 5.46
C GLY A 203 5.21 -11.58 5.89
N LEU A 204 6.29 -11.07 5.30
CA LEU A 204 6.75 -9.70 5.56
C LEU A 204 5.68 -8.67 5.17
N TYR A 205 5.08 -8.78 3.98
CA TYR A 205 4.00 -7.87 3.56
C TYR A 205 2.79 -7.96 4.48
N PHE A 206 2.45 -9.17 4.93
CA PHE A 206 1.40 -9.36 5.93
C PHE A 206 1.70 -8.60 7.23
N CYS A 207 2.90 -8.78 7.78
CA CYS A 207 3.34 -8.11 9.00
C CYS A 207 3.29 -6.59 8.85
N PHE A 208 3.78 -6.05 7.74
CA PHE A 208 3.71 -4.60 7.45
C PHE A 208 2.26 -4.12 7.34
N ALA A 209 1.40 -4.85 6.62
CA ALA A 209 -0.01 -4.51 6.48
C ALA A 209 -0.73 -4.51 7.83
N MET A 210 -0.45 -5.49 8.70
CA MET A 210 -1.02 -5.56 10.05
C MET A 210 -0.51 -4.44 10.96
N MET A 211 0.78 -4.12 10.89
CA MET A 211 1.38 -3.00 11.63
C MET A 211 0.74 -1.67 11.22
N ILE A 212 0.62 -1.41 9.91
CA ILE A 212 0.00 -0.19 9.37
C ILE A 212 -1.49 -0.14 9.74
N SER A 213 -2.21 -1.25 9.60
CA SER A 213 -3.62 -1.33 9.99
C SER A 213 -3.84 -0.99 11.46
N THR A 214 -2.96 -1.50 12.34
CA THR A 214 -3.00 -1.20 13.77
C THR A 214 -2.67 0.27 14.05
N GLY A 215 -1.71 0.85 13.33
CA GLY A 215 -1.39 2.28 13.39
C GLY A 215 -2.60 3.15 13.06
N ILE A 216 -3.24 2.90 11.91
CA ILE A 216 -4.46 3.61 11.48
C ILE A 216 -5.57 3.46 12.54
N PHE A 217 -5.79 2.24 13.02
CA PHE A 217 -6.82 1.97 14.03
C PHE A 217 -6.59 2.75 15.33
N ARG A 218 -5.35 2.81 15.82
CA ARG A 218 -4.99 3.58 17.02
C ARG A 218 -5.24 5.07 16.81
N THR A 219 -4.85 5.62 15.66
CA THR A 219 -5.07 7.05 15.38
C THR A 219 -6.55 7.39 15.31
N ILE A 220 -7.36 6.60 14.59
CA ILE A 220 -8.82 6.81 14.53
C ILE A 220 -9.45 6.72 15.93
N SER A 221 -9.03 5.74 16.73
CA SER A 221 -9.53 5.58 18.11
C SER A 221 -9.17 6.76 19.00
N MET A 222 -7.98 7.35 18.83
CA MET A 222 -7.54 8.53 19.55
C MET A 222 -8.36 9.76 19.15
N VAL A 223 -8.55 10.01 17.85
CA VAL A 223 -9.37 11.12 17.34
C VAL A 223 -10.80 11.03 17.86
N LYS A 224 -11.39 9.82 17.83
CA LYS A 224 -12.72 9.57 18.38
C LYS A 224 -12.80 9.91 19.87
N ARG A 225 -11.81 9.49 20.66
CA ARG A 225 -11.78 9.76 22.10
C ARG A 225 -11.70 11.27 22.39
N ILE A 226 -10.85 11.99 21.67
CA ILE A 226 -10.68 13.44 21.83
C ILE A 226 -11.99 14.15 21.50
N GLY A 227 -12.60 13.86 20.35
CA GLY A 227 -13.83 14.56 19.95
C GLY A 227 -15.04 14.25 20.85
N ILE A 228 -15.12 13.07 21.48
CA ILE A 228 -16.14 12.80 22.51
C ILE A 228 -15.92 13.66 23.76
N VAL A 229 -14.67 13.77 24.23
CA VAL A 229 -14.33 14.58 25.41
C VAL A 229 -14.56 16.07 25.15
N GLU A 230 -14.22 16.55 23.96
CA GLU A 230 -14.48 17.94 23.57
C GLU A 230 -15.98 18.22 23.45
N GLY A 231 -16.75 17.31 22.84
CA GLY A 231 -18.22 17.41 22.78
C GLY A 231 -18.86 17.51 24.16
N GLN A 232 -18.44 16.65 25.10
CA GLN A 232 -18.91 16.70 26.49
C GLN A 232 -18.57 18.02 27.19
N LYS A 233 -17.36 18.56 26.97
CA LYS A 233 -16.97 19.87 27.53
C LYS A 233 -17.82 21.00 26.98
N THR A 234 -18.12 21.00 25.68
CA THR A 234 -18.96 22.03 25.05
C THR A 234 -20.42 21.95 25.52
N GLU A 235 -20.96 20.75 25.73
CA GLU A 235 -22.30 20.58 26.31
C GLU A 235 -22.34 21.04 27.76
N LEU A 236 -21.38 20.62 28.58
CA LEU A 236 -21.26 21.08 29.97
C LEU A 236 -21.11 22.60 30.06
N SER A 237 -20.31 23.23 29.19
CA SER A 237 -20.19 24.69 29.19
C SER A 237 -21.51 25.38 28.82
N ARG A 238 -22.35 24.81 27.95
CA ARG A 238 -23.69 25.37 27.73
C ARG A 238 -24.50 25.33 29.02
N TYR A 239 -24.50 24.22 29.75
CA TYR A 239 -25.27 24.11 31.00
C TYR A 239 -24.79 25.02 32.13
N PHE A 240 -23.51 25.41 32.18
CA PHE A 240 -22.98 26.30 33.23
C PHE A 240 -22.99 27.79 32.87
N PHE A 241 -23.18 28.14 31.59
CA PHE A 241 -23.19 29.53 31.10
C PHE A 241 -24.55 29.97 30.53
N THR A 242 -25.63 29.21 30.79
CA THR A 242 -27.03 29.68 30.66
C THR A 242 -27.65 29.78 32.05
#